data_AF-A0A0G4K668-F1
#
_entry.id   AF-A0A0G4K668-F1
#
_cell.length_a   1.000
_cell.length_b   1.000
_cell.length_c   1.000
_cell.angle_alpha   90.00
_cell.angle_beta   90.00
_cell.angle_gamma   90.00
#
_symmetry.space_group_name_H-M   'P 1'
#
loop_
_entity.id
_entity.type
_entity.pdbx_description
1 polymer ?
#
loop_
_entity_poly.entity_id
_entity_poly.type
_entity_poly.pdbx_seq_one_letter_code
_entity_poly.pdbx_strand_id
1 'polypeptide(L)'
;MDSESFPEIFKPLAKSMSKAFDILKNNKDILWTYVSPSADFQADGEKIGEYSIGNDQLLVNSKGESSISYADYAMAFVDEIQNKKYLNQRITFCSK
;
A
#
# COMPACT_ATOMS: atom_id res chain seq x y z
N MET A 1 11.03 3.18 -5.16
CA MET A 1 11.39 3.14 -6.59
C MET A 1 12.71 3.84 -6.89
N ASP A 2 13.14 4.79 -6.04
CA ASP A 2 14.36 5.58 -6.25
C ASP A 2 15.63 4.92 -5.70
N SER A 3 15.53 3.76 -5.03
CA SER A 3 16.71 3.01 -4.59
C SER A 3 17.39 2.32 -5.77
N GLU A 4 18.72 2.22 -5.71
CA GLU A 4 19.53 1.50 -6.69
C GLU A 4 19.16 0.01 -6.79
N SER A 5 18.66 -0.56 -5.69
CA SER A 5 18.21 -1.95 -5.60
C SER A 5 16.81 -2.20 -6.17
N PHE A 6 16.09 -1.18 -6.63
CA PHE A 6 14.73 -1.34 -7.10
C PHE A 6 14.69 -2.01 -8.49
N PRO A 7 13.95 -3.12 -8.67
CA PRO A 7 13.96 -3.84 -9.95
C PRO A 7 13.47 -2.98 -11.13
N GLU A 8 14.30 -2.86 -12.17
CA GLU A 8 14.00 -2.04 -13.36
C GLU A 8 12.66 -2.41 -14.00
N ILE A 9 12.32 -3.70 -14.03
CA ILE A 9 11.08 -4.22 -14.62
C ILE A 9 9.82 -3.64 -13.95
N PHE A 10 9.90 -3.26 -12.67
CA PHE A 10 8.76 -2.67 -11.95
C PHE A 10 8.71 -1.15 -12.07
N LYS A 11 9.76 -0.47 -12.54
CA LYS A 11 9.79 1.00 -12.62
C LYS A 11 8.67 1.60 -13.48
N PRO A 12 8.31 1.05 -14.66
CA PRO A 12 7.22 1.58 -15.47
C PRO A 12 5.87 1.56 -14.71
N LEU A 13 5.58 0.44 -14.03
CA LEU A 13 4.39 0.30 -13.22
C LEU A 13 4.42 1.27 -12.03
N ALA A 14 5.51 1.29 -11.25
CA ALA A 14 5.66 2.18 -10.10
C ALA A 14 5.50 3.67 -10.46
N LYS A 15 6.08 4.10 -11.59
CA LYS A 15 5.91 5.47 -12.11
C LYS A 15 4.45 5.78 -12.47
N SER A 16 3.73 4.81 -13.05
CA SER A 16 2.33 4.99 -13.41
C SER A 16 1.43 5.09 -12.18
N MET A 17 1.68 4.27 -11.16
CA MET A 17 1.00 4.34 -9.87
C MET A 17 1.30 5.66 -9.14
N SER A 18 2.55 6.13 -9.17
CA SER A 18 2.91 7.45 -8.61
C SER A 18 2.12 8.58 -9.27
N LYS A 19 1.97 8.56 -10.60
CA LYS A 19 1.16 9.56 -11.32
C LYS A 19 -0.32 9.51 -10.92
N ALA A 20 -0.88 8.31 -10.73
CA ALA A 20 -2.25 8.16 -10.25
C ALA A 20 -2.44 8.75 -8.85
N PHE A 21 -1.46 8.53 -7.96
CA PHE A 21 -1.45 9.16 -6.65
C PHE A 21 -1.40 10.70 -6.76
N ASP A 22 -0.54 11.25 -7.61
CA ASP A 22 -0.44 12.71 -7.80
C ASP A 22 -1.75 13.32 -8.31
N ILE A 23 -2.50 12.61 -9.15
CA ILE A 23 -3.84 13.04 -9.61
C ILE A 23 -4.80 13.15 -8.41
N LEU A 24 -4.87 12.13 -7.55
CA LEU A 24 -5.74 12.15 -6.37
C LEU A 24 -5.28 13.23 -5.37
N LYS A 25 -3.98 13.30 -5.10
CA LYS A 25 -3.38 14.26 -4.15
C LYS A 25 -3.69 15.71 -4.49
N ASN A 26 -3.76 16.04 -5.78
CA ASN A 26 -4.06 17.41 -6.25
C ASN A 26 -5.57 17.68 -6.39
N ASN A 27 -6.42 16.66 -6.23
CA ASN A 27 -7.87 16.82 -6.28
C ASN A 27 -8.42 17.29 -4.93
N LYS A 28 -9.27 18.32 -4.94
CA LYS A 28 -9.89 18.90 -3.74
C LYS A 28 -11.39 18.63 -3.63
N ASP A 29 -11.99 18.06 -4.67
CA ASP A 29 -13.44 17.91 -4.81
C ASP A 29 -13.93 16.50 -4.45
N ILE A 30 -13.01 15.56 -4.22
CA ILE A 30 -13.32 14.19 -3.84
C ILE A 30 -12.59 13.81 -2.55
N LEU A 31 -13.23 12.93 -1.77
CA LEU A 31 -12.57 12.21 -0.70
C LEU A 31 -11.89 10.97 -1.28
N TRP A 32 -10.60 10.79 -1.01
CA TRP A 32 -9.85 9.66 -1.53
C TRP A 32 -8.98 9.03 -0.45
N THR A 33 -8.69 7.74 -0.59
CA THR A 33 -7.62 7.07 0.16
C THR A 33 -6.82 6.27 -0.84
N TYR A 34 -5.51 6.53 -0.90
CA TYR A 34 -4.62 5.82 -1.80
C TYR A 34 -3.93 4.70 -1.02
N VAL A 35 -4.21 3.45 -1.36
CA VAL A 35 -3.64 2.31 -0.65
C VAL A 35 -2.53 1.69 -1.49
N SER A 36 -1.28 1.87 -1.04
CA SER A 36 -0.12 1.21 -1.64
C SER A 36 0.08 -0.16 -1.00
N PRO A 37 0.27 -1.25 -1.77
CA PRO A 37 0.67 -2.52 -1.19
C PRO A 37 2.10 -2.45 -0.63
N SER A 38 2.45 -3.43 0.20
CA SER A 38 3.84 -3.69 0.58
C SER A 38 4.70 -4.07 -0.64
N ALA A 39 6.03 -4.01 -0.47
CA ALA A 39 6.96 -4.26 -1.58
C ALA A 39 6.82 -5.67 -2.17
N ASP A 40 6.61 -6.68 -1.32
CA ASP A 40 6.23 -8.02 -1.72
C ASP A 40 4.72 -8.20 -1.57
N PHE A 41 4.01 -8.20 -2.71
CA PHE A 41 2.56 -8.29 -2.75
C PHE A 41 2.12 -9.67 -3.25
N GLN A 42 1.79 -10.54 -2.31
CA GLN A 42 1.73 -11.99 -2.55
C GLN A 42 0.31 -12.44 -2.93
N ALA A 43 0.13 -12.81 -4.20
CA ALA A 43 -1.16 -13.28 -4.72
C ALA A 43 -1.65 -14.56 -4.04
N ASP A 44 -0.76 -15.51 -3.81
CA ASP A 44 -1.05 -16.81 -3.18
C ASP A 44 -0.66 -16.86 -1.70
N GLY A 45 -0.37 -15.70 -1.09
CA GLY A 45 -0.01 -15.62 0.33
C GLY A 45 -1.17 -15.99 1.24
N GLU A 46 -0.87 -16.65 2.37
CA GLU A 46 -1.89 -17.03 3.35
C GLU A 46 -2.52 -15.81 4.03
N LYS A 47 -3.75 -15.98 4.51
CA LYS A 47 -4.43 -14.98 5.33
C LYS A 47 -3.95 -15.11 6.77
N ILE A 48 -3.18 -14.13 7.25
CA ILE A 48 -2.73 -14.07 8.65
C ILE A 48 -3.83 -13.48 9.53
N GLY A 49 -4.63 -12.55 9.00
CA GLY A 49 -5.70 -11.88 9.74
C GLY A 49 -5.22 -10.73 10.63
N GLU A 50 -3.93 -10.41 10.60
CA GLU A 50 -3.36 -9.26 11.30
C GLU A 50 -2.45 -8.45 10.38
N TYR A 51 -2.56 -7.12 10.47
CA TYR A 51 -1.77 -6.20 9.67
C TYR A 51 -1.31 -5.00 10.49
N SER A 52 -0.24 -4.36 10.01
CA SER A 52 0.20 -3.04 10.42
C SER A 52 -0.14 -2.04 9.32
N ILE A 53 -0.34 -0.79 9.71
CA ILE A 53 -0.62 0.31 8.79
C ILE A 53 0.47 1.39 8.90
N GLY A 54 0.86 1.92 7.75
CA GLY A 54 1.82 3.02 7.63
C GLY A 54 1.36 4.02 6.58
N ASN A 55 2.16 5.07 6.38
CA ASN A 55 1.87 6.15 5.43
C ASN A 55 2.88 6.15 4.27
N ASP A 56 3.66 7.22 4.13
CA ASP A 56 4.51 7.46 2.97
C ASP A 56 5.87 6.74 3.00
N GLN A 57 6.23 6.17 4.15
CA GLN A 57 7.48 5.45 4.34
C GLN A 57 7.29 3.95 4.11
N LEU A 58 8.37 3.28 3.71
CA LEU A 58 8.37 1.82 3.59
C LEU A 58 8.03 1.20 4.95
N LEU A 59 6.94 0.43 4.98
CA LEU A 59 6.53 -0.31 6.16
C LEU A 59 7.11 -1.72 6.13
N VAL A 60 7.72 -2.13 7.23
CA VAL A 60 8.24 -3.48 7.43
C VAL A 60 7.62 -4.10 8.68
N ASN A 61 7.44 -5.42 8.67
CA ASN A 61 6.97 -6.20 9.79
C ASN A 61 8.08 -6.43 10.83
N SER A 62 7.78 -7.21 11.87
CA SER A 62 8.73 -7.55 12.95
C SER A 62 9.98 -8.32 12.49
N LYS A 63 9.93 -8.93 11.30
CA LYS A 63 11.05 -9.65 10.67
C LYS A 63 11.87 -8.75 9.73
N GLY A 64 11.49 -7.48 9.57
CA GLY A 64 12.12 -6.56 8.64
C GLY A 64 11.66 -6.72 7.19
N GLU A 65 10.57 -7.45 6.95
CA GLU A 65 10.03 -7.71 5.62
C GLU A 65 8.90 -6.73 5.29
N SER A 66 8.87 -6.20 4.07
CA SER A 66 7.71 -5.46 3.56
C SER A 66 6.88 -6.41 2.71
N SER A 67 5.95 -7.12 3.34
CA SER A 67 5.11 -8.13 2.69
C SER A 67 3.63 -8.03 3.11
N ILE A 68 2.74 -8.35 2.19
CA ILE A 68 1.29 -8.47 2.47
C ILE A 68 0.71 -9.50 1.50
N SER A 69 -0.14 -10.41 1.99
CA SER A 69 -0.93 -11.28 1.11
C SER A 69 -2.11 -10.53 0.51
N TYR A 70 -2.61 -10.98 -0.64
CA TYR A 70 -3.83 -10.41 -1.23
C TYR A 70 -5.03 -10.53 -0.28
N ALA A 71 -5.11 -11.62 0.49
CA ALA A 71 -6.16 -11.85 1.46
C ALA A 71 -6.11 -10.84 2.62
N ASP A 72 -4.94 -10.59 3.21
CA ASP A 72 -4.79 -9.61 4.28
C ASP A 72 -4.93 -8.17 3.77
N TYR A 73 -4.42 -7.89 2.57
CA TYR A 73 -4.61 -6.59 1.93
C TYR A 73 -6.09 -6.28 1.72
N ALA A 74 -6.87 -7.23 1.17
CA ALA A 74 -8.30 -7.05 0.94
C ALA A 74 -9.06 -6.81 2.24
N MET A 75 -8.72 -7.54 3.30
CA MET A 75 -9.30 -7.35 4.63
C MET A 75 -9.01 -5.94 5.16
N ALA A 76 -7.74 -5.53 5.20
CA ALA A 76 -7.34 -4.20 5.67
C ALA A 76 -7.94 -3.06 4.82
N PHE A 77 -8.10 -3.28 3.51
CA PHE A 77 -8.74 -2.34 2.59
C PHE A 77 -10.22 -2.16 2.92
N VAL A 78 -10.94 -3.25 3.18
CA VAL A 78 -12.36 -3.20 3.60
C VAL A 78 -12.50 -2.52 4.96
N ASP A 79 -11.59 -2.77 5.89
CA ASP A 79 -11.57 -2.10 7.19
C ASP A 79 -11.46 -0.58 7.02
N GLU A 80 -10.60 -0.10 6.12
CA GLU A 80 -10.52 1.34 5.84
C GLU A 80 -11.77 1.90 5.17
N ILE A 81 -12.41 1.18 4.23
CA ILE A 81 -13.69 1.62 3.64
C ILE A 81 -14.76 1.83 4.72
N GLN A 82 -14.83 0.91 5.69
CA GLN A 82 -15.82 0.96 6.76
C GLN A 82 -15.55 2.09 7.75
N ASN A 83 -14.29 2.29 8.13
CA ASN A 83 -13.90 3.23 9.18
C ASN A 83 -13.58 4.65 8.68
N LYS A 84 -13.20 4.80 7.39
CA LYS A 84 -12.85 6.08 6.74
C LYS A 84 -11.84 6.89 7.55
N LYS A 85 -10.80 6.24 8.07
CA LYS A 85 -9.86 6.85 9.00
C LYS A 85 -8.76 7.64 8.30
N TYR A 86 -8.45 7.30 7.05
CA TYR A 86 -7.34 7.85 6.27
C TYR A 86 -7.82 8.56 5.02
N LEU A 87 -8.84 9.42 5.16
CA LEU A 87 -9.31 10.28 4.09
C LEU A 87 -8.22 11.29 3.68
N ASN A 88 -8.12 11.48 2.37
CA ASN A 88 -7.16 12.29 1.64
C ASN A 88 -5.69 11.99 2.00
N GLN A 89 -5.41 10.71 2.27
CA GLN A 89 -4.09 10.22 2.66
C GLN A 89 -3.69 9.00 1.84
N ARG A 90 -2.37 8.84 1.70
CA ARG A 90 -1.78 7.58 1.25
C ARG A 90 -1.43 6.73 2.46
N ILE A 91 -1.82 5.47 2.41
CA ILE A 91 -1.50 4.46 3.41
C ILE A 91 -0.90 3.22 2.77
N THR A 92 -0.30 2.38 3.60
CA THR A 92 0.19 1.06 3.20
C THR A 92 -0.08 0.03 4.30
N PHE A 93 -0.22 -1.23 3.91
CA PHE A 93 -0.43 -2.36 4.80
C PHE A 93 0.73 -3.34 4.71
N CYS A 94 1.09 -3.93 5.85
CA CYS A 94 2.07 -5.01 5.94
C CYS A 94 1.51 -6.10 6.87
N SER A 95 1.58 -7.37 6.47
CA SER A 95 1.20 -8.50 7.34
C SER A 95 2.13 -8.50 8.56
N LYS A 96 1.59 -8.78 9.75
CA LYS A 96 2.40 -8.76 10.98
C LYS A 96 3.40 -9.91 11.08
#